data_AF-A0AAU5Z8C4-F1
#
_entry.id   AF-A0AAU5Z8C4-F1
#
_cell.length_a   1.000
_cell.length_b   1.000
_cell.length_c   1.000
_cell.angle_alpha   90.00
_cell.angle_beta   90.00
_cell.angle_gamma   90.00
#
_symmetry.space_group_name_H-M   'P 1'
#
loop_
_entity.id
_entity.type
_entity.pdbx_description
1 polymer ?
#
loop_
_entity_poly.entity_id
_entity_poly.type
_entity_poly.pdbx_seq_one_letter_code
_entity_poly.pdbx_strand_id
1 'polypeptide(L)'
;MASAASLAALAHGLLGTGLASVWQGRALEIARVQDPDDAPALAANAAFVDARLTMHSLEAGLLTANVANAVQRDFAEFPEPWWVPYARAAGAELAVVAGFHDAAQYVERAVMENAWSDAVLLRASGRLTRDRVTLAEAADRFERIGAHFEHARTLRLLSHR
;
A
#
# COMPACT_ATOMS: atom_id res chain seq x y z
N MET A 1 -5.31 9.56 16.34
CA MET A 1 -6.75 9.49 15.98
C MET A 1 -6.99 9.72 14.50
N ALA A 2 -6.38 10.73 13.86
CA ALA A 2 -6.51 10.93 12.40
C ALA A 2 -6.09 9.69 11.58
N SER A 3 -4.99 9.03 11.96
CA SER A 3 -4.55 7.76 11.34
C SER A 3 -5.59 6.64 11.44
N ALA A 4 -6.39 6.57 12.51
CA ALA A 4 -7.46 5.58 12.62
C ALA A 4 -8.60 5.85 11.64
N ALA A 5 -8.97 7.12 11.43
CA ALA A 5 -9.95 7.50 10.41
C ALA A 5 -9.43 7.23 8.99
N SER A 6 -8.14 7.46 8.75
CA SER A 6 -7.48 7.12 7.48
C SER A 6 -7.48 5.60 7.22
N LEU A 7 -7.22 4.77 8.24
CA LEU A 7 -7.37 3.31 8.13
C LEU A 7 -8.83 2.87 7.91
N ALA A 8 -9.80 3.59 8.47
CA ALA A 8 -11.20 3.34 8.15
C ALA A 8 -11.49 3.61 6.66
N ALA A 9 -10.88 4.65 6.07
CA ALA A 9 -10.98 4.89 4.64
C ALA A 9 -10.43 3.73 3.81
N LEU A 10 -9.27 3.18 4.21
CA LEU A 10 -8.72 1.97 3.58
C LEU A 10 -9.71 0.82 3.62
N ALA A 11 -10.25 0.49 4.81
CA ALA A 11 -11.21 -0.61 4.96
C ALA A 11 -12.45 -0.39 4.07
N HIS A 12 -13.02 0.82 4.08
CA HIS A 12 -14.19 1.15 3.28
C HIS A 12 -13.93 1.14 1.77
N GLY A 13 -12.72 1.50 1.34
CA GLY A 13 -12.29 1.44 -0.05
C GLY A 13 -12.08 0.00 -0.52
N LEU A 14 -11.40 -0.84 0.26
CA LEU A 14 -11.20 -2.26 -0.06
C LEU A 14 -12.53 -3.06 -0.05
N LEU A 15 -13.50 -2.63 0.75
CA LEU A 15 -14.85 -3.22 0.78
C LEU A 15 -15.78 -2.65 -0.32
N GLY A 16 -15.38 -1.61 -1.04
CA GLY A 16 -16.21 -0.99 -2.09
C GLY A 16 -17.47 -0.29 -1.58
N THR A 17 -17.50 0.13 -0.31
CA THR A 17 -18.70 0.72 0.32
C THR A 17 -19.03 2.15 -0.13
N GLY A 18 -18.15 2.78 -0.91
CA GLY A 18 -18.29 4.19 -1.33
C GLY A 18 -17.98 5.21 -0.22
N LEU A 19 -17.58 4.78 0.98
CA LEU A 19 -17.32 5.67 2.12
C LEU A 19 -15.84 6.03 2.32
N ALA A 20 -14.94 5.60 1.42
CA ALA A 20 -13.51 5.87 1.55
C ALA A 20 -13.20 7.37 1.61
N SER A 21 -13.77 8.17 0.70
CA SER A 21 -13.57 9.63 0.66
C SER A 21 -14.14 10.34 1.89
N VAL A 22 -15.25 9.84 2.45
CA VAL A 22 -15.84 10.39 3.68
C VAL A 22 -14.88 10.21 4.85
N TRP A 23 -14.27 9.02 4.98
CA TRP A 23 -13.32 8.75 6.05
C TRP A 23 -11.96 9.44 5.84
N GLN A 24 -11.53 9.63 4.60
CA GLN A 24 -10.38 10.51 4.28
C GLN A 24 -10.65 11.94 4.73
N GLY A 25 -11.81 12.51 4.39
CA GLY A 25 -12.21 13.84 4.85
C GLY A 25 -12.19 13.96 6.38
N ARG A 26 -12.72 12.97 7.09
CA ARG A 26 -12.67 12.92 8.56
C ARG A 26 -11.25 12.85 9.12
N ALA A 27 -10.34 12.12 8.46
CA ALA A 27 -8.94 12.07 8.88
C ALA A 27 -8.30 13.47 8.81
N LEU A 28 -8.57 14.22 7.74
CA LEU A 28 -8.11 15.59 7.55
C LEU A 28 -8.74 16.56 8.56
N GLU A 29 -10.06 16.45 8.81
CA GLU A 29 -10.76 17.24 9.82
C GLU A 29 -10.18 17.03 11.24
N ILE A 30 -9.92 15.76 11.62
CA ILE A 30 -9.31 15.43 12.92
C ILE A 30 -7.89 15.99 13.02
N ALA A 31 -7.12 15.92 11.94
CA ALA A 31 -5.77 16.46 11.86
C ALA A 31 -5.74 18.00 11.72
N ARG A 32 -6.88 18.64 11.42
CA ARG A 32 -7.04 20.08 11.18
C ARG A 32 -6.19 20.60 10.02
N VAL A 33 -6.06 19.80 8.96
CA VAL A 33 -5.31 20.13 7.74
C VAL A 33 -6.18 19.94 6.51
N GLN A 34 -5.73 20.45 5.35
CA GLN A 34 -6.37 20.20 4.06
C GLN A 34 -5.59 19.18 3.23
N ASP A 35 -4.26 19.14 3.37
CA ASP A 35 -3.40 18.09 2.81
C ASP A 35 -2.89 17.18 3.93
N PRO A 36 -2.90 15.85 3.77
CA PRO A 36 -2.30 14.96 4.76
C PRO A 36 -0.79 15.21 4.98
N ASP A 37 -0.07 15.81 4.02
CA ASP A 37 1.36 16.13 4.15
C ASP A 37 1.62 17.27 5.14
N ASP A 38 0.62 18.13 5.39
CA ASP A 38 0.70 19.19 6.40
C ASP A 38 0.58 18.64 7.83
N ALA A 39 0.27 17.35 7.99
CA ALA A 39 0.09 16.69 9.28
C ALA A 39 1.16 15.60 9.50
N PRO A 40 2.24 15.90 10.27
CA PRO A 40 3.35 14.97 10.53
C PRO A 40 2.92 13.56 10.95
N ALA A 41 1.87 13.47 11.78
CA ALA A 41 1.35 12.20 12.31
C ALA A 41 0.38 11.46 11.38
N LEU A 42 0.05 12.03 10.22
CA LEU A 42 -0.87 11.48 9.23
C LEU A 42 -0.16 11.17 7.91
N ALA A 43 0.82 11.97 7.49
CA ALA A 43 1.43 11.93 6.16
C ALA A 43 1.80 10.51 5.68
N ALA A 44 2.61 9.78 6.46
CA ALA A 44 3.03 8.42 6.10
C ALA A 44 1.87 7.42 6.10
N ASN A 45 0.92 7.55 7.02
CA ASN A 45 -0.25 6.68 7.04
C ASN A 45 -1.18 6.95 5.85
N ALA A 46 -1.37 8.22 5.48
CA ALA A 46 -2.18 8.60 4.34
C ALA A 46 -1.54 8.14 3.02
N ALA A 47 -0.22 8.26 2.88
CA ALA A 47 0.52 7.73 1.73
C ALA A 47 0.31 6.21 1.59
N PHE A 48 0.50 5.46 2.68
CA PHE A 48 0.20 4.02 2.74
C PHE A 48 -1.23 3.70 2.29
N VAL A 49 -2.24 4.41 2.81
CA VAL A 49 -3.65 4.17 2.46
C VAL A 49 -3.91 4.48 0.98
N ASP A 50 -3.40 5.59 0.49
CA ASP A 50 -3.54 6.01 -0.91
C ASP A 50 -2.93 4.99 -1.88
N ALA A 51 -1.73 4.49 -1.57
CA ALA A 51 -1.05 3.48 -2.35
C ALA A 51 -1.87 2.18 -2.47
N ARG A 52 -2.43 1.72 -1.34
CA ARG A 52 -3.25 0.50 -1.29
C ARG A 52 -4.55 0.65 -2.07
N LEU A 53 -5.21 1.80 -1.98
CA LEU A 53 -6.45 2.07 -2.72
C LEU A 53 -6.19 2.28 -4.23
N THR A 54 -5.09 2.94 -4.58
CA THR A 54 -4.64 3.10 -5.96
C THR A 54 -4.32 1.76 -6.58
N MET A 55 -3.56 0.91 -5.90
CA MET A 55 -3.27 -0.45 -6.36
C MET A 55 -4.55 -1.28 -6.52
N HIS A 56 -5.46 -1.21 -5.54
CA HIS A 56 -6.73 -1.93 -5.62
C HIS A 56 -7.56 -1.50 -6.84
N SER A 57 -7.57 -0.21 -7.16
CA SER A 57 -8.25 0.35 -8.34
C SER A 57 -7.61 -0.11 -9.65
N LEU A 58 -6.26 -0.11 -9.74
CA LEU A 58 -5.53 -0.62 -10.89
C LEU A 58 -5.84 -2.10 -11.15
N GLU A 59 -5.82 -2.92 -10.10
CA GLU A 59 -6.12 -4.35 -10.21
C GLU A 59 -7.60 -4.63 -10.56
N ALA A 60 -8.49 -3.68 -10.31
CA ALA A 60 -9.89 -3.71 -10.75
C ALA A 60 -10.10 -3.16 -12.18
N GLY A 61 -9.03 -2.71 -12.86
CA GLY A 61 -9.12 -2.12 -14.21
C GLY A 61 -9.71 -0.70 -14.23
N LEU A 62 -9.78 -0.03 -13.08
CA LEU A 62 -10.28 1.34 -12.99
C LEU A 62 -9.16 2.32 -13.35
N LEU A 63 -9.49 3.32 -14.17
CA LEU A 63 -8.60 4.44 -14.42
C LEU A 63 -8.41 5.22 -13.12
N THR A 64 -7.17 5.29 -12.67
CA THR A 64 -6.78 6.07 -11.50
C THR A 64 -5.85 7.20 -11.94
N ALA A 65 -6.15 8.41 -11.46
CA ALA A 65 -5.30 9.56 -11.71
C ALA A 65 -4.01 9.44 -10.90
N ASN A 66 -2.89 9.59 -11.60
CA ASN A 66 -1.56 9.91 -11.06
C ASN A 66 -0.91 8.90 -10.10
N VAL A 67 -0.80 7.63 -10.54
CA VAL A 67 -0.03 6.56 -9.86
C VAL A 67 1.41 6.96 -9.55
N ALA A 68 2.05 7.74 -10.43
CA ALA A 68 3.42 8.22 -10.22
C ALA A 68 3.52 9.12 -8.97
N ASN A 69 2.57 10.02 -8.75
CA ASN A 69 2.55 10.83 -7.54
C ASN A 69 2.34 9.99 -6.28
N ALA A 70 1.47 8.98 -6.32
CA ALA A 70 1.27 8.08 -5.18
C ALA A 70 2.57 7.35 -4.79
N VAL A 71 3.26 6.76 -5.79
CA VAL A 71 4.57 6.12 -5.56
C VAL A 71 5.59 7.13 -5.04
N GLN A 72 5.68 8.34 -5.61
CA GLN A 72 6.61 9.35 -5.12
C GLN A 72 6.33 9.76 -3.67
N ARG A 73 5.05 9.92 -3.31
CA ARG A 73 4.62 10.29 -1.97
C ARG A 73 5.02 9.23 -0.93
N ASP A 74 4.90 7.94 -1.25
CA ASP A 74 5.33 6.85 -0.35
C ASP A 74 6.83 6.82 -0.05
N PHE A 75 7.65 7.46 -0.89
CA PHE A 75 9.10 7.56 -0.72
C PHE A 75 9.56 8.96 -0.26
N ALA A 76 8.62 9.84 0.10
CA ALA A 76 8.93 11.13 0.70
C ALA A 76 9.59 10.98 2.08
N GLU A 77 10.18 12.07 2.56
CA GLU A 77 10.64 12.16 3.94
C GLU A 77 9.45 12.37 4.86
N PHE A 78 9.29 11.48 5.83
CA PHE A 78 8.20 11.55 6.81
C PHE A 78 8.75 11.96 8.18
N PRO A 79 8.13 12.94 8.85
CA PRO A 79 8.58 13.35 10.18
C PRO A 79 8.40 12.27 11.25
N GLU A 80 7.39 11.39 11.11
CA GLU A 80 7.09 10.33 12.07
C GLU A 80 7.35 8.94 11.47
N PRO A 81 8.16 8.08 12.13
CA PRO A 81 8.69 6.87 11.49
C PRO A 81 7.73 5.68 11.45
N TRP A 82 6.69 5.63 12.30
CA TRP A 82 5.93 4.40 12.55
C TRP A 82 5.22 3.82 11.33
N TRP A 83 4.80 4.67 10.39
CA TRP A 83 4.09 4.27 9.18
C TRP A 83 5.01 4.16 7.96
N VAL A 84 6.27 4.58 8.07
CA VAL A 84 7.22 4.64 6.95
C VAL A 84 7.45 3.28 6.31
N PRO A 85 7.64 2.17 7.06
CA PRO A 85 7.81 0.85 6.43
C PRO A 85 6.57 0.40 5.65
N TYR A 86 5.38 0.77 6.13
CA TYR A 86 4.12 0.42 5.45
C TYR A 86 3.93 1.22 4.16
N ALA A 87 4.18 2.54 4.21
CA ALA A 87 4.12 3.42 3.04
C ALA A 87 5.11 2.96 1.96
N ARG A 88 6.39 2.81 2.31
CA ARG A 88 7.44 2.39 1.36
C ARG A 88 7.17 1.01 0.76
N ALA A 89 6.74 0.03 1.56
CA ALA A 89 6.41 -1.29 1.03
C ALA A 89 5.18 -1.26 0.10
N ALA A 90 4.14 -0.48 0.43
CA ALA A 90 2.97 -0.32 -0.43
C ALA A 90 3.32 0.41 -1.74
N GLY A 91 4.12 1.48 -1.67
CA GLY A 91 4.59 2.21 -2.84
C GLY A 91 5.49 1.39 -3.76
N ALA A 92 6.37 0.57 -3.19
CA ALA A 92 7.19 -0.36 -3.96
C ALA A 92 6.33 -1.40 -4.71
N GLU A 93 5.34 -2.00 -4.04
CA GLU A 93 4.41 -2.92 -4.69
C GLU A 93 3.58 -2.20 -5.77
N LEU A 94 3.10 -0.98 -5.49
CA LEU A 94 2.35 -0.19 -6.45
C LEU A 94 3.16 0.09 -7.72
N ALA A 95 4.44 0.46 -7.59
CA ALA A 95 5.33 0.66 -8.74
C ALA A 95 5.46 -0.60 -9.61
N VAL A 96 5.57 -1.78 -8.98
CA VAL A 96 5.59 -3.07 -9.68
C VAL A 96 4.27 -3.34 -10.40
N VAL A 97 3.13 -3.16 -9.72
CA VAL A 97 1.79 -3.39 -10.31
C VAL A 97 1.51 -2.42 -11.46
N ALA A 98 1.99 -1.19 -11.34
CA ALA A 98 1.87 -0.16 -12.37
C ALA A 98 2.85 -0.35 -13.55
N GLY A 99 3.77 -1.31 -13.49
CA GLY A 99 4.71 -1.61 -14.57
C GLY A 99 5.80 -0.55 -14.76
N PHE A 100 6.24 0.10 -13.69
CA PHE A 100 7.32 1.09 -13.77
C PHE A 100 8.61 0.42 -14.22
N HIS A 101 9.34 1.06 -15.15
CA HIS A 101 10.60 0.53 -15.68
C HIS A 101 11.69 0.40 -14.61
N ASP A 102 11.65 1.25 -13.59
CA ASP A 102 12.55 1.33 -12.45
C ASP A 102 11.96 0.71 -11.17
N ALA A 103 10.88 -0.09 -11.28
CA ALA A 103 10.19 -0.71 -10.14
C ALA A 103 11.13 -1.46 -9.17
N ALA A 104 12.17 -2.11 -9.69
CA ALA A 104 13.20 -2.79 -8.88
C ALA A 104 13.85 -1.86 -7.85
N GLN A 105 14.14 -0.61 -8.21
CA GLN A 105 14.79 0.36 -7.32
C GLN A 105 13.90 0.72 -6.13
N TYR A 106 12.57 0.78 -6.32
CA TYR A 106 11.64 1.03 -5.22
C TYR A 106 11.58 -0.15 -4.25
N VAL A 107 11.62 -1.38 -4.76
CA VAL A 107 11.68 -2.59 -3.92
C VAL A 107 12.97 -2.63 -3.10
N GLU A 108 14.12 -2.30 -3.70
CA GLU A 108 15.42 -2.25 -3.01
C GLU A 108 15.49 -1.14 -1.95
N ARG A 109 14.88 0.02 -2.22
CA ARG A 109 14.86 1.17 -1.30
C ARG A 109 13.89 1.00 -0.12
N ALA A 110 12.88 0.15 -0.27
CA ALA A 110 11.91 -0.08 0.78
C ALA A 110 12.53 -0.89 1.93
N VAL A 111 12.28 -0.47 3.16
CA VAL A 111 12.91 -1.06 4.35
C VAL A 111 12.01 -2.13 4.94
N MET A 112 12.58 -3.31 5.20
CA MET A 112 11.92 -4.39 5.93
C MET A 112 12.07 -4.15 7.45
N GLU A 113 11.08 -3.57 8.10
CA GLU A 113 11.11 -3.33 9.55
C GLU A 113 10.00 -4.07 10.31
N ASN A 114 9.02 -4.62 9.59
CA ASN A 114 7.96 -5.44 10.18
C ASN A 114 7.55 -6.58 9.24
N ALA A 115 6.93 -7.61 9.82
CA ALA A 115 6.55 -8.83 9.10
C ALA A 115 5.56 -8.58 7.94
N TRP A 116 4.72 -7.53 8.03
CA TRP A 116 3.83 -7.16 6.94
C TRP A 116 4.61 -6.56 5.76
N SER A 117 5.51 -5.60 6.01
CA SER A 117 6.35 -4.97 4.99
C SER A 117 7.25 -6.00 4.28
N ASP A 118 7.80 -6.95 5.03
CA ASP A 118 8.61 -8.05 4.51
C ASP A 118 7.80 -8.96 3.56
N ALA A 119 6.59 -9.38 3.96
CA ALA A 119 5.70 -10.15 3.11
C ALA A 119 5.26 -9.39 1.84
N VAL A 120 5.03 -8.08 1.94
CA VAL A 120 4.70 -7.22 0.79
C VAL A 120 5.86 -7.10 -0.18
N LEU A 121 7.08 -6.85 0.31
CA LEU A 121 8.26 -6.73 -0.56
C LEU A 121 8.60 -8.07 -1.22
N LEU A 122 8.40 -9.19 -0.53
CA LEU A 122 8.52 -10.50 -1.14
C LEU A 122 7.48 -10.70 -2.25
N ARG A 123 6.22 -10.33 -2.03
CA ARG A 123 5.19 -10.36 -3.07
C ARG A 123 5.52 -9.45 -4.25
N ALA A 124 6.01 -8.24 -3.99
CA ALA A 124 6.42 -7.29 -5.03
C ALA A 124 7.56 -7.85 -5.88
N SER A 125 8.59 -8.42 -5.26
CA SER A 125 9.68 -9.14 -5.94
C SER A 125 9.15 -10.29 -6.80
N GLY A 126 8.27 -11.14 -6.25
CA GLY A 126 7.68 -12.25 -6.99
C GLY A 126 6.83 -11.82 -8.19
N ARG A 127 6.10 -10.70 -8.08
CA ARG A 127 5.40 -10.10 -9.24
C ARG A 127 6.37 -9.60 -10.30
N LEU A 128 7.41 -8.88 -9.87
CA LEU A 128 8.41 -8.26 -10.76
C LEU A 128 9.16 -9.32 -11.59
N THR A 129 9.57 -10.42 -10.96
CA THR A 129 10.31 -11.52 -11.60
C THR A 129 9.42 -12.60 -12.16
N ARG A 130 8.10 -12.54 -11.90
CA ARG A 130 7.12 -13.60 -12.15
C ARG A 130 7.49 -14.93 -11.47
N ASP A 131 8.19 -14.87 -10.36
CA ASP A 131 8.58 -16.04 -9.58
C ASP A 131 7.43 -16.51 -8.67
N ARG A 132 6.86 -17.65 -9.04
CA ARG A 132 5.75 -18.29 -8.32
C ARG A 132 6.17 -18.87 -6.96
N VAL A 133 7.42 -19.29 -6.80
CA VAL A 133 7.91 -19.81 -5.51
C VAL A 133 7.97 -18.66 -4.51
N THR A 134 8.54 -17.53 -4.92
CA THR A 134 8.55 -16.29 -4.13
C THR A 134 7.13 -15.81 -3.78
N LEU A 135 6.17 -15.87 -4.72
CA LEU A 135 4.78 -15.52 -4.45
C LEU A 135 4.10 -16.48 -3.45
N ALA A 136 4.38 -17.78 -3.51
CA ALA A 136 3.86 -18.76 -2.56
C ALA A 136 4.41 -18.50 -1.14
N GLU A 137 5.70 -18.22 -1.04
CA GLU A 137 6.31 -17.87 0.25
C GLU A 137 5.73 -16.57 0.83
N ALA A 138 5.47 -15.57 -0.02
CA ALA A 138 4.80 -14.34 0.41
C ALA A 138 3.39 -14.61 0.94
N ALA A 139 2.64 -15.53 0.32
CA ALA A 139 1.34 -15.97 0.80
C ALA A 139 1.45 -16.59 2.20
N ASP A 140 2.37 -17.53 2.41
CA ASP A 140 2.60 -18.15 3.72
C ASP A 140 2.98 -17.12 4.80
N ARG A 141 3.78 -16.11 4.44
CA ARG A 141 4.15 -15.01 5.36
C ARG A 141 2.93 -14.20 5.78
N PHE A 142 2.02 -13.89 4.85
CA PHE A 142 0.76 -13.19 5.18
C PHE A 142 -0.16 -14.05 6.06
N GLU A 143 -0.26 -15.36 5.78
CA GLU A 143 -1.06 -16.27 6.59
C GLU A 143 -0.56 -16.32 8.05
N ARG A 144 0.75 -16.43 8.26
CA ARG A 144 1.36 -16.47 9.61
C ARG A 144 1.05 -15.24 10.47
N ILE A 145 0.88 -14.07 9.86
CA ILE A 145 0.55 -12.82 10.57
C ILE A 145 -0.96 -12.52 10.60
N GLY A 146 -1.81 -13.41 10.08
CA GLY A 146 -3.25 -13.21 10.03
C GLY A 146 -3.72 -12.18 9.00
N ALA A 147 -2.89 -11.81 8.03
CA ALA A 147 -3.21 -10.86 6.97
C ALA A 147 -4.04 -11.54 5.85
N HIS A 148 -5.26 -11.96 6.18
CA HIS A 148 -6.10 -12.79 5.31
C HIS A 148 -6.44 -12.13 3.97
N PHE A 149 -6.61 -10.80 3.93
CA PHE A 149 -6.86 -10.08 2.68
C PHE A 149 -5.67 -10.20 1.73
N GLU A 150 -4.47 -9.89 2.22
CA GLU A 150 -3.23 -9.97 1.46
C GLU A 150 -2.96 -11.42 1.02
N HIS A 151 -3.11 -12.38 1.92
CA HIS A 151 -2.99 -13.80 1.62
C HIS A 151 -3.88 -14.20 0.43
N ALA A 152 -5.18 -13.92 0.51
CA ALA A 152 -6.13 -14.24 -0.54
C ALA A 152 -5.81 -13.56 -1.88
N ARG A 153 -5.35 -12.30 -1.85
CA ARG A 153 -4.90 -11.59 -3.06
C ARG A 153 -3.67 -12.26 -3.67
N THR A 154 -2.69 -12.65 -2.87
CA THR A 154 -1.48 -13.32 -3.34
C THR A 154 -1.79 -14.68 -3.98
N LEU A 155 -2.70 -15.46 -3.40
CA LEU A 155 -3.13 -16.74 -3.98
C LEU A 155 -3.82 -16.58 -5.35
N ARG A 156 -4.55 -15.48 -5.56
CA ARG A 156 -5.13 -15.18 -6.89
C ARG A 156 -4.04 -14.96 -7.93
N LEU A 157 -2.95 -14.28 -7.61
CA LEU A 157 -1.82 -14.10 -8.53
C LEU A 157 -1.20 -15.43 -8.96
N LEU A 158 -1.17 -16.42 -8.06
CA LEU A 158 -0.73 -17.78 -8.39
C LEU A 158 -1.74 -18.53 -9.27
N SER A 159 -3.01 -18.16 -9.22
CA SER A 159 -4.10 -18.86 -9.94
C SER A 159 -4.28 -18.37 -11.37
N HIS A 160 -3.92 -17.12 -11.67
CA HIS A 160 -3.99 -16.57 -13.02
C HIS A 160 -2.79 -17.04 -13.87
N ARG A 161 -3.08 -17.65 -15.03
CA ARG A 161 -2.13 -18.07 -16.07
C ARG A 161 -2.00 -17.00 -17.14
#